data_AF-A0A3S9LGX9-F1
#
_entry.id   AF-A0A3S9LGX9-F1
#
_cell.length_a   1.000
_cell.length_b   1.000
_cell.length_c   1.000
_cell.angle_alpha   90.00
_cell.angle_beta   90.00
_cell.angle_gamma   90.00
#
_symmetry.space_group_name_H-M   'P 1'
#
loop_
_entity.id
_entity.type
_entity.pdbx_description
1 polymer ?
#
loop_
_entity_poly.entity_id
_entity_poly.type
_entity_poly.pdbx_seq_one_letter_code
_entity_poly.pdbx_strand_id
1 'polypeptide(L)'
;MTSDVPSAEEYARELAESLDRQRYATLVQSVGDQLNGRKDRFDKSDVIERCLEVYTDGRLEWVDDKGRDFVDTERGLDIEFKYEQDALFTNVRQDPRDPNLRLINNLGERNHIDPEELADFFVVGQQNAMGVISKRTIFDDSRPSKLKFDADVVMGDFYFEDIVIVFHPSDLGEVRTVDVDYKKRKMEMQMELIESISASGAGQQRLD
;
A
#
# COMPACT_ATOMS: atom_id res chain seq x y z
N MET A 1 4.79 -11.16 24.65
CA MET A 1 3.35 -11.51 24.71
C MET A 1 3.00 -11.87 23.29
N THR A 2 2.70 -13.14 23.01
CA THR A 2 2.17 -13.53 21.70
C THR A 2 0.75 -12.97 21.64
N SER A 3 0.55 -11.83 20.98
CA SER A 3 -0.79 -11.46 20.52
C SER A 3 -1.26 -12.61 19.63
N ASP A 4 -2.45 -13.16 19.89
CA ASP A 4 -3.07 -14.08 18.95
C ASP A 4 -3.31 -13.29 17.67
N VAL A 5 -2.58 -13.65 16.60
CA VAL A 5 -2.80 -13.08 15.27
C VAL A 5 -4.25 -13.41 14.88
N PRO A 6 -5.09 -12.40 14.62
CA PRO A 6 -6.51 -12.62 14.31
C PRO A 6 -6.67 -13.39 12.99
N SER A 7 -7.87 -13.88 12.70
CA SER A 7 -8.17 -14.40 11.36
C SER A 7 -8.19 -13.25 10.34
N ALA A 8 -8.08 -13.56 9.04
CA ALA A 8 -8.19 -12.54 7.99
C ALA A 8 -9.58 -11.88 7.99
N GLU A 9 -10.63 -12.62 8.36
CA GLU A 9 -11.99 -12.09 8.51
C GLU A 9 -12.13 -11.14 9.68
N GLU A 10 -11.55 -11.48 10.83
CA GLU A 10 -11.54 -10.59 11.98
C GLU A 10 -10.74 -9.31 11.66
N TYR A 11 -9.55 -9.45 11.08
CA TYR A 11 -8.71 -8.32 10.73
C TYR A 11 -9.33 -7.42 9.66
N ALA A 12 -9.89 -7.99 8.59
CA ALA A 12 -10.53 -7.21 7.52
C ALA A 12 -11.74 -6.42 8.04
N ARG A 13 -12.54 -7.01 8.93
CA ARG A 13 -13.67 -6.32 9.58
C ARG A 13 -13.18 -5.13 10.41
N GLU A 14 -12.15 -5.32 11.22
CA GLU A 14 -11.61 -4.25 12.08
C GLU A 14 -10.96 -3.14 11.27
N LEU A 15 -10.20 -3.50 10.24
CA LEU A 15 -9.64 -2.51 9.31
C LEU A 15 -10.76 -1.72 8.63
N ALA A 16 -11.84 -2.37 8.19
CA ALA A 16 -13.00 -1.71 7.58
C ALA A 16 -13.73 -0.75 8.53
N GLU A 17 -13.69 -1.00 9.84
CA GLU A 17 -14.25 -0.12 10.87
C GLU A 17 -13.37 1.13 11.08
N SER A 18 -12.04 1.00 10.95
CA SER A 18 -11.09 2.13 11.09
C SER A 18 -10.92 2.97 9.83
N LEU A 19 -11.07 2.37 8.65
CA LEU A 19 -10.70 2.99 7.37
C LEU A 19 -11.79 3.93 6.83
N ASP A 20 -11.42 5.18 6.56
CA ASP A 20 -12.20 6.10 5.72
C ASP A 20 -12.10 5.72 4.23
N ARG A 21 -12.86 4.68 3.86
CA ARG A 21 -12.90 4.11 2.49
C ARG A 21 -13.33 5.13 1.43
N GLN A 22 -14.18 6.09 1.77
CA GLN A 22 -14.64 7.11 0.83
C GLN A 22 -13.51 8.07 0.49
N ARG A 23 -12.73 8.47 1.49
CA ARG A 23 -11.60 9.38 1.33
C ARG A 23 -10.42 8.71 0.64
N TYR A 24 -10.17 7.43 0.92
CA TYR A 24 -9.25 6.58 0.16
C TYR A 24 -9.60 6.57 -1.34
N ALA A 25 -10.84 6.15 -1.68
CA ALA A 25 -11.27 6.07 -3.08
C ALA A 25 -11.23 7.44 -3.78
N THR A 26 -11.60 8.50 -3.07
CA THR A 26 -11.53 9.88 -3.57
C THR A 26 -10.09 10.29 -3.88
N LEU A 27 -9.13 10.01 -2.98
CA LEU A 27 -7.72 10.33 -3.21
C LEU A 27 -7.18 9.58 -4.42
N VAL A 28 -7.37 8.26 -4.47
CA VAL A 28 -6.84 7.42 -5.55
C VAL A 28 -7.39 7.85 -6.91
N GLN A 29 -8.69 8.16 -7.00
CA GLN A 29 -9.28 8.67 -8.24
C GLN A 29 -8.84 10.09 -8.59
N SER A 30 -8.61 10.95 -7.59
CA SER A 30 -8.15 12.33 -7.81
C SER A 30 -6.70 12.40 -8.29
N VAL A 31 -5.84 11.52 -7.76
CA VAL A 31 -4.50 11.30 -8.30
C VAL A 31 -4.63 10.69 -9.71
N GLY A 32 -5.52 9.71 -9.89
CA GLY A 32 -5.91 9.19 -11.21
C GLY A 32 -4.68 8.80 -12.06
N ASP A 33 -4.65 9.23 -13.30
CA ASP A 33 -3.52 8.98 -14.22
C ASP A 33 -2.38 9.99 -14.09
N GLN A 34 -2.49 10.94 -13.15
CA GLN A 34 -1.33 11.72 -12.77
C GLN A 34 -0.25 10.77 -12.25
N LEU A 35 1.00 11.18 -12.43
CA LEU A 35 2.15 10.49 -11.88
C LEU A 35 2.43 9.09 -12.44
N ASN A 36 1.88 8.71 -13.60
CA ASN A 36 2.22 7.44 -14.26
C ASN A 36 3.64 7.43 -14.90
N GLY A 37 4.34 8.57 -14.93
CA GLY A 37 5.70 8.66 -15.44
C GLY A 37 6.70 7.86 -14.60
N ARG A 38 7.82 7.41 -15.20
CA ARG A 38 8.81 6.56 -14.52
C ARG A 38 9.33 7.10 -13.18
N LYS A 39 9.53 8.41 -13.08
CA LYS A 39 9.96 9.06 -11.84
C LYS A 39 8.79 9.30 -10.89
N ASP A 40 7.65 9.69 -11.45
CA ASP A 40 6.48 10.11 -10.69
C ASP A 40 5.71 8.92 -10.06
N ARG A 41 5.84 7.70 -10.61
CA ARG A 41 5.12 6.52 -10.08
C ARG A 41 5.51 6.15 -8.65
N PHE A 42 6.73 6.53 -8.22
CA PHE A 42 7.16 6.33 -6.84
C PHE A 42 6.36 7.26 -5.93
N ASP A 43 6.24 8.54 -6.30
CA ASP A 43 5.36 9.47 -5.58
C ASP A 43 3.91 8.99 -5.52
N LYS A 44 3.41 8.40 -6.61
CA LYS A 44 2.06 7.83 -6.66
C LYS A 44 1.90 6.69 -5.65
N SER A 45 2.90 5.82 -5.56
CA SER A 45 2.94 4.73 -4.58
C SER A 45 2.91 5.31 -3.17
N ASP A 46 3.84 6.22 -2.87
CA ASP A 46 3.98 6.82 -1.53
C ASP A 46 2.69 7.54 -1.09
N VAL A 47 2.04 8.28 -1.99
CA VAL A 47 0.78 8.98 -1.67
C VAL A 47 -0.36 8.01 -1.41
N ILE A 48 -0.50 6.94 -2.20
CA ILE A 48 -1.59 5.97 -2.04
C ILE A 48 -1.36 5.09 -0.81
N GLU A 49 -0.12 4.71 -0.54
CA GLU A 49 0.25 3.94 0.64
C GLU A 49 0.08 4.78 1.90
N ARG A 50 0.81 5.90 2.03
CA ARG A 50 0.84 6.70 3.27
C ARG A 50 -0.47 7.37 3.61
N CYS A 51 -1.43 7.43 2.67
CA CYS A 51 -2.77 7.88 3.03
C CYS A 51 -3.46 6.97 4.04
N LEU A 52 -3.09 5.69 4.12
CA LEU A 52 -3.69 4.74 5.06
C LEU A 52 -3.41 5.08 6.51
N GLU A 53 -2.24 5.63 6.83
CA GLU A 53 -1.96 6.15 8.17
C GLU A 53 -2.98 7.24 8.56
N VAL A 54 -3.21 8.19 7.66
CA VAL A 54 -4.18 9.28 7.88
C VAL A 54 -5.62 8.77 7.88
N TYR A 55 -5.95 7.83 7.01
CA TYR A 55 -7.33 7.36 6.79
C TYR A 55 -7.75 6.24 7.73
N THR A 56 -6.83 5.73 8.54
CA THR A 56 -7.11 4.84 9.67
C THR A 56 -6.90 5.53 11.03
N ASP A 57 -6.82 6.86 11.04
CA ASP A 57 -6.59 7.69 12.23
C ASP A 57 -5.34 7.27 13.03
N GLY A 58 -4.27 6.91 12.33
CA GLY A 58 -3.00 6.48 12.92
C GLY A 58 -2.96 5.02 13.37
N ARG A 59 -4.01 4.22 13.13
CA ARG A 59 -3.95 2.77 13.41
C ARG A 59 -2.86 2.07 12.61
N LEU A 60 -2.78 2.34 11.31
CA LEU A 60 -1.67 1.84 10.47
C LEU A 60 -0.53 2.88 10.48
N GLU A 61 0.40 2.74 11.42
CA GLU A 61 1.57 3.62 11.51
C GLU A 61 2.60 3.22 10.45
N TRP A 62 2.99 4.17 9.60
CA TRP A 62 3.94 3.92 8.50
C TRP A 62 5.39 3.84 9.03
N VAL A 63 6.14 2.82 8.61
CA VAL A 63 7.49 2.53 9.15
C VAL A 63 8.62 2.43 8.11
N ASP A 64 8.33 2.52 6.80
CA ASP A 64 9.30 2.48 5.68
C ASP A 64 10.33 1.33 5.75
N ASP A 65 9.92 0.17 6.24
CA ASP A 65 10.79 -0.99 6.39
C ASP A 65 10.60 -1.98 5.23
N LYS A 66 11.66 -2.69 4.86
CA LYS A 66 11.58 -3.66 3.75
C LYS A 66 10.62 -4.81 4.12
N GLY A 67 9.55 -4.97 3.34
CA GLY A 67 8.55 -6.03 3.55
C GLY A 67 7.58 -5.74 4.70
N ARG A 68 7.57 -4.47 5.15
CA ARG A 68 6.68 -3.94 6.17
C ARG A 68 6.45 -2.45 5.93
N ASP A 69 5.33 -2.13 5.31
CA ASP A 69 4.92 -0.74 5.11
C ASP A 69 4.35 -0.11 6.39
N PHE A 70 3.63 -0.89 7.20
CA PHE A 70 2.98 -0.42 8.43
C PHE A 70 3.13 -1.35 9.63
N VAL A 71 2.98 -0.77 10.82
CA VAL A 71 2.62 -1.46 12.06
C VAL A 71 1.18 -1.11 12.42
N ASP A 72 0.32 -2.11 12.63
CA ASP A 72 -0.99 -1.91 13.25
C ASP A 72 -0.77 -1.63 14.75
N THR A 73 -1.03 -0.40 15.18
CA THR A 73 -0.77 0.07 16.55
C THR A 73 -1.72 -0.51 17.60
N GLU A 74 -2.88 -1.03 17.18
CA GLU A 74 -3.84 -1.68 18.08
C GLU A 74 -3.49 -3.15 18.34
N ARG A 75 -2.99 -3.84 17.30
CA ARG A 75 -2.71 -5.28 17.34
C ARG A 75 -1.22 -5.64 17.46
N GLY A 76 -0.33 -4.70 17.16
CA GLY A 76 1.13 -4.91 17.06
C GLY A 76 1.51 -5.85 15.93
N LEU A 77 0.83 -5.74 14.77
CA LEU A 77 1.03 -6.61 13.61
C LEU A 77 1.80 -5.87 12.51
N ASP A 78 2.63 -6.61 11.79
CA ASP A 78 3.33 -6.08 10.62
C ASP A 78 2.42 -6.22 9.38
N ILE A 79 2.29 -5.13 8.60
CA ILE A 79 1.38 -5.04 7.45
C ILE A 79 2.15 -4.59 6.22
N GLU A 80 1.97 -5.31 5.12
CA GLU A 80 2.45 -4.92 3.78
C GLU A 80 1.25 -4.46 2.94
N PHE A 81 1.39 -3.33 2.24
CA PHE A 81 0.36 -2.81 1.35
C PHE A 81 0.78 -2.96 -0.12
N LYS A 82 -0.13 -3.51 -0.94
CA LYS A 82 0.04 -3.65 -2.39
C LYS A 82 -1.09 -2.93 -3.09
N TYR A 83 -0.75 -1.91 -3.87
CA TYR A 83 -1.70 -1.25 -4.76
C TYR A 83 -1.54 -1.74 -6.19
N GLU A 84 -2.65 -2.17 -6.80
CA GLU A 84 -2.71 -2.47 -8.23
C GLU A 84 -4.09 -2.10 -8.79
N GLN A 85 -4.10 -1.48 -9.98
CA GLN A 85 -5.34 -1.10 -10.64
C GLN A 85 -6.11 -2.35 -11.08
N ASP A 86 -7.40 -2.40 -10.74
CA ASP A 86 -8.31 -3.50 -11.11
C ASP A 86 -7.84 -4.88 -10.63
N ALA A 87 -7.13 -4.93 -9.49
CA ALA A 87 -6.56 -6.15 -8.94
C ALA A 87 -7.63 -7.12 -8.43
N LEU A 88 -8.62 -6.59 -7.70
CA LEU A 88 -9.67 -7.37 -7.03
C LEU A 88 -10.94 -7.45 -7.86
N PHE A 89 -11.31 -6.37 -8.54
CA PHE A 89 -12.51 -6.29 -9.37
C PHE A 89 -12.21 -5.58 -10.69
N THR A 90 -12.86 -6.02 -11.77
CA THR A 90 -12.76 -5.35 -13.07
C THR A 90 -13.37 -3.95 -13.05
N ASN A 91 -12.75 -2.98 -13.73
CA ASN A 91 -13.24 -1.59 -13.72
C ASN A 91 -14.68 -1.43 -14.26
N VAL A 92 -15.03 -2.15 -15.34
CA VAL A 92 -16.29 -1.92 -16.06
C VAL A 92 -17.47 -2.64 -15.42
N ARG A 93 -17.33 -3.93 -15.14
CA ARG A 93 -18.42 -4.77 -14.62
C ARG A 93 -18.34 -4.98 -13.12
N GLN A 94 -17.21 -4.65 -12.51
CA GLN A 94 -16.92 -4.95 -11.10
C GLN A 94 -17.02 -6.45 -10.81
N ASP A 95 -16.79 -7.27 -11.83
CA ASP A 95 -16.65 -8.72 -11.69
C ASP A 95 -15.36 -9.02 -10.89
N PRO A 96 -15.38 -9.95 -9.92
CA PRO A 96 -14.20 -10.38 -9.19
C PRO A 96 -13.07 -10.88 -10.11
N ARG A 97 -11.82 -10.69 -9.69
CA ARG A 97 -10.62 -11.10 -10.42
C ARG A 97 -9.58 -11.66 -9.46
N ASP A 98 -8.95 -12.75 -9.89
CA ASP A 98 -7.78 -13.32 -9.20
C ASP A 98 -6.59 -12.36 -9.29
N PRO A 99 -6.11 -11.82 -8.16
CA PRO A 99 -4.98 -10.91 -8.17
C PRO A 99 -3.66 -11.68 -8.15
N ASN A 100 -2.80 -11.41 -9.12
CA ASN A 100 -1.48 -12.03 -9.23
C ASN A 100 -0.42 -11.13 -8.59
N LEU A 101 -0.57 -10.86 -7.29
CA LEU A 101 0.21 -9.85 -6.59
C LEU A 101 1.68 -10.23 -6.52
N ARG A 102 2.54 -9.25 -6.75
CA ARG A 102 3.97 -9.36 -6.46
C ARG A 102 4.16 -9.21 -4.96
N LEU A 103 4.50 -10.30 -4.27
CA LEU A 103 4.68 -10.32 -2.82
C LEU A 103 6.06 -9.78 -2.44
N ILE A 104 7.10 -10.34 -3.06
CA ILE A 104 8.50 -10.02 -2.73
C ILE A 104 9.27 -9.75 -4.01
N ASN A 105 10.08 -8.69 -3.99
CA ASN A 105 11.16 -8.49 -4.95
C ASN A 105 12.44 -9.13 -4.38
N ASN A 106 12.85 -10.21 -5.04
CA ASN A 106 13.96 -11.08 -4.66
C ASN A 106 15.25 -10.75 -5.43
N LEU A 107 15.21 -9.89 -6.45
CA LEU A 107 16.39 -9.51 -7.26
C LEU A 107 17.16 -10.71 -7.87
N GLY A 108 16.52 -11.88 -7.96
CA GLY A 108 17.07 -13.09 -8.56
C GLY A 108 18.02 -13.87 -7.65
N GLU A 109 18.10 -13.52 -6.36
CA GLU A 109 19.11 -14.06 -5.45
C GLU A 109 18.68 -15.34 -4.72
N ARG A 110 17.37 -15.58 -4.56
CA ARG A 110 16.81 -16.69 -3.78
C ARG A 110 15.64 -17.37 -4.50
N ASN A 111 15.55 -18.69 -4.41
CA ASN A 111 14.38 -19.46 -4.88
C ASN A 111 13.46 -19.89 -3.72
N HIS A 112 13.55 -19.19 -2.58
CA HIS A 112 12.76 -19.45 -1.39
C HIS A 112 12.38 -18.13 -0.74
N ILE A 113 11.25 -18.13 -0.02
CA ILE A 113 10.83 -17.04 0.84
C ILE A 113 10.98 -17.52 2.28
N ASP A 114 11.59 -16.68 3.12
CA ASP A 114 11.50 -16.86 4.57
C ASP A 114 10.19 -16.22 5.06
N PRO A 115 9.23 -16.99 5.61
CA PRO A 115 7.99 -16.43 6.15
C PRO A 115 8.20 -15.39 7.26
N GLU A 116 9.33 -15.44 7.97
CA GLU A 116 9.67 -14.47 9.01
C GLU A 116 10.05 -13.10 8.44
N GLU A 117 10.42 -13.03 7.16
CA GLU A 117 10.67 -11.77 6.44
C GLU A 117 9.37 -11.12 5.93
N LEU A 118 8.19 -11.73 6.19
CA LEU A 118 6.90 -11.25 5.71
C LEU A 118 5.99 -10.73 6.83
N ALA A 119 5.32 -9.62 6.50
CA ALA A 119 4.18 -9.08 7.22
C ALA A 119 3.13 -10.16 7.56
N ASP A 120 2.42 -9.97 8.67
CA ASP A 120 1.34 -10.85 9.12
C ASP A 120 0.14 -10.81 8.17
N PHE A 121 -0.13 -9.64 7.59
CA PHE A 121 -1.16 -9.43 6.59
C PHE A 121 -0.63 -8.62 5.39
N PHE A 122 -1.14 -8.98 4.21
CA PHE A 122 -1.03 -8.17 3.01
C PHE A 122 -2.37 -7.51 2.74
N VAL A 123 -2.36 -6.17 2.68
CA VAL A 123 -3.51 -5.36 2.30
C VAL A 123 -3.41 -5.06 0.81
N VAL A 124 -4.45 -5.41 0.06
CA VAL A 124 -4.53 -5.24 -1.38
C VAL A 124 -5.47 -4.09 -1.69
N GLY A 125 -4.93 -2.97 -2.12
CA GLY A 125 -5.70 -1.80 -2.53
C GLY A 125 -5.92 -1.77 -4.05
N GLN A 126 -7.14 -1.40 -4.45
CA GLN A 126 -7.42 -0.89 -5.78
C GLN A 126 -8.17 0.43 -5.69
N GLN A 127 -8.58 1.02 -6.81
CA GLN A 127 -9.19 2.35 -6.90
C GLN A 127 -10.43 2.54 -6.01
N ASN A 128 -11.20 1.47 -5.80
CA ASN A 128 -12.52 1.50 -5.18
C ASN A 128 -12.84 0.22 -4.39
N ALA A 129 -11.83 -0.57 -4.04
CA ALA A 129 -11.98 -1.74 -3.18
C ALA A 129 -10.67 -2.01 -2.43
N MET A 130 -10.77 -2.76 -1.35
CA MET A 130 -9.61 -3.23 -0.60
C MET A 130 -9.88 -4.62 -0.04
N GLY A 131 -8.85 -5.45 0.00
CA GLY A 131 -8.90 -6.79 0.57
C GLY A 131 -7.67 -7.08 1.44
N VAL A 132 -7.75 -8.16 2.20
CA VAL A 132 -6.69 -8.66 3.09
C VAL A 132 -6.45 -10.12 2.80
N ILE A 133 -5.19 -10.53 2.80
CA ILE A 133 -4.78 -11.93 2.86
C ILE A 133 -3.77 -12.12 4.00
N SER A 134 -3.94 -13.18 4.79
CA SER A 134 -3.02 -13.49 5.89
C SER A 134 -1.78 -14.23 5.40
N LYS A 135 -0.63 -14.00 6.04
CA LYS A 135 0.59 -14.80 5.86
C LYS A 135 0.30 -16.31 5.97
N ARG A 136 -0.54 -16.70 6.93
CA ARG A 136 -0.97 -18.09 7.11
C ARG A 136 -1.66 -18.66 5.87
N THR A 137 -2.53 -17.88 5.21
CA THR A 137 -3.20 -18.29 3.96
C THR A 137 -2.20 -18.47 2.83
N ILE A 138 -1.17 -17.62 2.76
CA ILE A 138 -0.12 -17.68 1.73
C ILE A 138 0.71 -18.97 1.84
N PHE A 139 1.02 -19.41 3.05
CA PHE A 139 1.83 -20.60 3.34
C PHE A 139 1.03 -21.85 3.76
N ASP A 140 -0.26 -21.91 3.41
CA ASP A 140 -1.10 -23.05 3.74
C ASP A 140 -0.76 -24.28 2.88
N ASP A 141 0.06 -25.19 3.43
CA ASP A 141 0.52 -26.43 2.79
C ASP A 141 -0.61 -27.38 2.34
N SER A 142 -1.84 -27.20 2.83
CA SER A 142 -2.99 -28.01 2.39
C SER A 142 -3.45 -27.66 0.97
N ARG A 143 -2.96 -26.55 0.42
CA ARG A 143 -3.19 -26.09 -0.95
C ARG A 143 -1.82 -26.02 -1.63
N PRO A 144 -1.59 -26.78 -2.73
CA PRO A 144 -0.27 -26.81 -3.38
C PRO A 144 0.17 -25.37 -3.67
N SER A 145 1.32 -25.00 -3.11
CA SER A 145 1.83 -23.63 -2.99
C SER A 145 1.45 -22.74 -4.17
N LYS A 146 0.63 -21.71 -3.89
CA LYS A 146 0.23 -20.68 -4.85
C LYS A 146 1.35 -19.67 -5.11
N LEU A 147 2.62 -20.03 -4.97
CA LEU A 147 3.72 -19.09 -5.16
C LEU A 147 4.41 -19.41 -6.49
N LYS A 148 4.37 -18.44 -7.41
CA LYS A 148 5.11 -18.48 -8.66
C LYS A 148 6.42 -17.73 -8.47
N PHE A 149 7.51 -18.47 -8.51
CA PHE A 149 8.86 -17.90 -8.53
C PHE A 149 9.21 -17.56 -9.97
N ASP A 150 9.26 -16.27 -10.29
CA ASP A 150 9.65 -15.76 -11.61
C ASP A 150 10.88 -14.88 -11.44
N ALA A 151 12.06 -15.46 -11.65
CA ALA A 151 13.38 -14.83 -11.57
C ALA A 151 13.53 -13.89 -10.36
N ASP A 152 13.25 -12.60 -10.57
CA ASP A 152 13.44 -11.53 -9.61
C ASP A 152 12.25 -11.34 -8.64
N VAL A 153 11.12 -12.02 -8.84
CA VAL A 153 9.89 -11.77 -8.08
C VAL A 153 9.23 -13.07 -7.66
N VAL A 154 8.67 -13.05 -6.44
CA VAL A 154 7.72 -14.06 -6.03
C VAL A 154 6.31 -13.50 -6.15
N MET A 155 5.53 -14.11 -7.03
CA MET A 155 4.12 -13.77 -7.23
C MET A 155 3.24 -14.72 -6.42
N GLY A 156 2.21 -14.16 -5.80
CA GLY A 156 1.06 -14.95 -5.38
C GLY A 156 0.19 -15.30 -6.58
N ASP A 157 -0.08 -16.59 -6.76
CA ASP A 157 -1.09 -17.20 -7.61
C ASP A 157 -2.38 -17.36 -6.81
N PHE A 158 -2.80 -16.26 -6.16
CA PHE A 158 -3.96 -16.28 -5.27
C PHE A 158 -5.24 -16.26 -6.09
N TYR A 159 -6.24 -16.99 -5.59
CA TYR A 159 -7.59 -16.83 -6.09
C TYR A 159 -8.26 -15.71 -5.30
N PHE A 160 -9.18 -15.00 -5.94
CA PHE A 160 -9.98 -13.96 -5.30
C PHE A 160 -10.65 -14.47 -4.00
N GLU A 161 -11.05 -15.74 -3.96
CA GLU A 161 -11.66 -16.39 -2.79
C GLU A 161 -10.73 -16.51 -1.56
N ASP A 162 -9.41 -16.36 -1.73
CA ASP A 162 -8.45 -16.36 -0.61
C ASP A 162 -8.36 -15.00 0.10
N ILE A 163 -8.92 -13.97 -0.52
CA ILE A 163 -8.84 -12.59 -0.06
C ILE A 163 -10.14 -12.22 0.63
N VAL A 164 -10.01 -11.78 1.88
CA VAL A 164 -11.14 -11.25 2.62
C VAL A 164 -11.30 -9.78 2.29
N ILE A 165 -12.46 -9.40 1.75
CA ILE A 165 -12.72 -8.04 1.33
C ILE A 165 -12.97 -7.14 2.56
N VAL A 166 -12.22 -6.03 2.62
CA VAL A 166 -12.38 -4.95 3.61
C VAL A 166 -13.54 -4.04 3.19
N PHE A 167 -13.60 -3.68 1.90
CA PHE A 167 -14.77 -3.02 1.33
C PHE A 167 -14.86 -3.27 -0.18
N HIS A 168 -16.09 -3.35 -0.67
CA HIS A 168 -16.46 -3.49 -2.07
C HIS A 168 -16.69 -2.13 -2.74
N PRO A 169 -16.66 -2.06 -4.08
CA PRO A 169 -17.09 -0.87 -4.81
C PRO A 169 -18.50 -0.39 -4.45
N SER A 170 -19.40 -1.33 -4.12
CA SER A 170 -20.78 -1.05 -3.71
C SER A 170 -20.90 -0.39 -2.33
N ASP A 171 -19.84 -0.42 -1.52
CA ASP A 171 -19.84 0.17 -0.16
C ASP A 171 -19.49 1.65 -0.17
N LEU A 172 -19.21 2.20 -1.35
CA LEU A 172 -18.87 3.60 -1.57
C LEU A 172 -20.11 4.40 -1.99
N GLY A 173 -20.16 5.64 -1.55
CA GLY A 173 -21.06 6.64 -2.12
C GLY A 173 -20.53 7.16 -3.46
N GLU A 174 -21.08 8.29 -3.90
CA GLU A 174 -20.58 8.99 -5.08
C GLU A 174 -19.13 9.46 -4.84
N VAL A 175 -18.16 8.87 -5.55
CA VAL A 175 -16.77 9.32 -5.52
C VAL A 175 -16.63 10.54 -6.41
N ARG A 176 -16.39 11.70 -5.80
CA ARG A 176 -16.16 12.97 -6.52
C ARG A 176 -14.68 13.30 -6.45
N THR A 177 -14.03 13.32 -7.60
CA THR A 177 -12.63 13.73 -7.67
C THR A 177 -12.48 15.19 -7.25
N VAL A 178 -11.38 15.46 -6.57
CA VAL A 178 -10.93 16.80 -6.23
C VAL A 178 -9.76 17.17 -7.12
N ASP A 179 -9.71 18.42 -7.56
CA ASP A 179 -8.59 18.90 -8.36
C ASP A 179 -7.33 18.98 -7.49
N VAL A 180 -6.35 18.14 -7.79
CA VAL A 180 -5.07 18.06 -7.08
C VAL A 180 -3.96 18.11 -8.10
N ASP A 181 -3.20 19.19 -8.12
CA ASP A 181 -1.95 19.28 -8.88
C ASP A 181 -0.77 18.89 -7.99
N TYR A 182 -0.56 17.56 -7.86
CA TYR A 182 0.54 17.04 -7.04
C TYR A 182 1.90 17.53 -7.53
N LYS A 183 2.10 17.60 -8.85
CA LYS A 183 3.39 17.99 -9.46
C LYS A 183 3.75 19.42 -9.09
N LYS A 184 2.79 20.33 -9.17
CA LYS A 184 3.00 21.71 -8.77
C LYS A 184 3.32 21.81 -7.27
N ARG A 185 2.53 21.16 -6.41
CA ARG A 185 2.78 21.16 -4.95
C ARG A 185 4.17 20.60 -4.60
N LYS A 186 4.57 19.50 -5.24
CA LYS A 186 5.89 18.90 -5.07
C LYS A 186 7.00 19.86 -5.50
N MET A 187 6.84 20.52 -6.65
CA MET A 187 7.82 21.49 -7.13
C MET A 187 7.95 22.69 -6.19
N GLU A 188 6.83 23.23 -5.69
CA GLU A 188 6.81 24.32 -4.71
C GLU A 188 7.57 23.93 -3.43
N MET A 189 7.25 22.78 -2.84
CA MET A 189 7.95 22.25 -1.66
C MET A 189 9.47 22.05 -1.91
N GLN A 190 9.85 21.55 -3.09
CA GLN A 190 11.26 21.37 -3.45
C GLN A 190 11.98 22.71 -3.56
N MET A 191 11.35 23.72 -4.15
CA MET A 191 11.93 25.07 -4.25
C MET A 191 12.08 25.72 -2.87
N GLU A 192 11.07 25.61 -2.00
CA GLU A 192 11.15 26.08 -0.61
C GLU A 192 12.33 25.47 0.14
N LEU A 193 12.54 24.15 0.02
CA LEU A 193 13.70 23.48 0.61
C LEU A 193 15.03 24.00 0.03
N ILE A 194 15.13 24.12 -1.30
CA ILE A 194 16.35 24.62 -1.97
C ILE A 194 16.69 26.03 -1.49
N GLU A 195 15.71 26.92 -1.41
CA GLU A 195 15.90 28.31 -1.00
C GLU A 195 16.23 28.44 0.50
N SER A 196 15.68 27.54 1.33
CA SER A 196 15.98 27.50 2.77
C SER A 196 17.45 27.20 3.07
N ILE A 197 18.16 26.52 2.16
CA ILE A 197 19.59 26.22 2.25
C ILE A 197 20.39 27.32 1.54
N SER A 198 20.10 28.59 1.85
CA SER A 198 20.89 29.71 1.36
C SER A 198 22.25 29.74 2.07
N ALA A 199 23.33 30.04 1.32
CA ALA A 199 24.73 29.98 1.74
C ALA A 199 25.06 30.89 2.95
N SER A 200 24.73 30.45 4.16
CA SER A 200 25.12 31.06 5.43
C SER A 200 26.55 30.67 5.80
N GLY A 201 27.50 30.89 4.89
CA GLY A 201 28.91 30.51 5.05
C GLY A 201 29.92 31.28 4.20
N ALA A 202 29.51 32.28 3.43
CA ALA A 202 30.43 33.07 2.61
C ALA A 202 30.20 34.57 2.80
N GLY A 203 30.51 35.11 3.99
CA GLY A 203 30.26 36.54 4.20
C GLY A 203 30.60 37.14 5.55
N GLN A 204 31.62 36.68 6.29
CA GLN A 204 32.16 37.51 7.38
C GLN A 204 33.64 37.24 7.63
N GLN A 205 34.51 37.90 6.85
CA GLN A 205 35.77 38.48 7.32
C GLN A 205 36.41 39.29 6.19
N ARG A 206 35.94 40.53 6.05
CA ARG A 206 36.79 41.67 5.71
C ARG A 206 36.37 42.81 6.61
N LEU A 207 37.07 42.96 7.72
CA LEU A 207 37.26 44.25 8.37
C LEU A 207 38.73 44.27 8.80
N ASP A 208 39.47 45.05 8.01
CA ASP A 208 40.59 45.94 8.32
C ASP A 208 41.82 45.39 9.06
#